data_AF-A0A7X1C5J0-F1
#
_entry.id   AF-A0A7X1C5J0-F1
#
_cell.length_a   1.000
_cell.length_b   1.000
_cell.length_c   1.000
_cell.angle_alpha   90.00
_cell.angle_beta   90.00
_cell.angle_gamma   90.00
#
_symmetry.space_group_name_H-M   'P 1'
#
loop_
_entity.id
_entity.type
_entity.pdbx_description
1 polymer ?
#
loop_
_entity_poly.entity_id
_entity_poly.type
_entity_poly.pdbx_seq_one_letter_code
_entity_poly.pdbx_strand_id
1 'polypeptide(L)'
;MKLKRLQKMSYLLHIALKIFSIGTIVMLISSVLMKLLNKNNVSINMVNENEYTFLNFQTEFIPGSDTEQYDQTEQWILLGIAIFSFTILAILLWMASMIFKDLATNFEPFSEIEIIRLRRISQLLLIYSLVPQILYSILHTIIIPGYYFSFGLNMSLLFAIIFYCLTEIFRYGAFLQKESDETL
;
A
#
# COMPACT_ATOMS: atom_id res chain seq x y z
N MET A 1 0.48 -28.38 21.56
CA MET A 1 -0.47 -28.43 20.42
C MET A 1 -0.77 -27.05 19.80
N LYS A 2 -0.97 -25.99 20.60
CA LYS A 2 -1.31 -24.63 20.09
C LYS A 2 -0.18 -23.98 19.26
N LEU A 3 1.09 -24.11 19.68
CA LEU A 3 2.23 -23.50 18.99
C LEU A 3 2.44 -24.04 17.56
N LYS A 4 2.46 -25.37 17.39
CA LYS A 4 2.59 -26.00 16.05
C LYS A 4 1.46 -25.60 15.10
N ARG A 5 0.24 -25.39 15.63
CA ARG A 5 -0.91 -24.90 14.85
C ARG A 5 -0.68 -23.46 14.38
N LEU A 6 -0.18 -22.60 15.27
CA LEU A 6 0.15 -21.21 14.93
C LEU A 6 1.26 -21.14 13.88
N GLN A 7 2.35 -21.88 14.06
CA GLN A 7 3.45 -21.94 13.08
C GLN A 7 2.98 -22.39 11.69
N LYS A 8 2.12 -23.42 11.62
CA LYS A 8 1.54 -23.88 10.34
C LYS A 8 0.65 -22.81 9.69
N MET A 9 -0.13 -22.08 10.49
CA MET A 9 -0.98 -21.00 10.01
C MET A 9 -0.15 -19.80 9.51
N SER A 10 0.91 -19.43 10.24
CA SER A 10 1.86 -18.40 9.82
C SER A 10 2.55 -18.79 8.51
N TYR A 11 2.95 -20.05 8.34
CA TYR A 11 3.55 -20.51 7.09
C TYR A 11 2.58 -20.42 5.89
N LEU A 12 1.31 -20.78 6.10
CA LEU A 12 0.27 -20.62 5.07
C LEU A 12 0.12 -19.14 4.69
N LEU A 13 0.06 -18.25 5.68
CA LEU A 13 -0.11 -16.82 5.45
C LEU A 13 1.11 -16.20 4.76
N HIS A 14 2.33 -16.66 5.09
CA HIS A 14 3.54 -16.31 4.36
C HIS A 14 3.42 -16.64 2.86
N ILE A 15 3.05 -17.89 2.53
CA ILE A 15 2.91 -18.32 1.14
C ILE A 15 1.83 -17.50 0.43
N ALA A 16 0.66 -17.34 1.05
CA ALA A 16 -0.46 -16.60 0.46
C ALA A 16 -0.06 -15.15 0.14
N LEU A 17 0.51 -14.42 1.10
CA LEU A 17 0.93 -13.03 0.91
C LEU A 17 2.05 -12.90 -0.13
N LYS A 18 2.98 -13.86 -0.18
CA LYS A 18 4.04 -13.86 -1.17
C LYS A 18 3.52 -14.08 -2.59
N ILE A 19 2.55 -14.98 -2.76
CA ILE A 19 1.86 -15.19 -4.04
C ILE A 19 1.11 -13.92 -4.44
N PHE A 20 0.39 -13.27 -3.51
CA PHE A 20 -0.28 -12.00 -3.80
C PHE A 20 0.69 -10.90 -4.19
N SER A 21 1.82 -10.75 -3.49
CA SER A 21 2.87 -9.77 -3.83
C SER A 21 3.39 -9.98 -5.26
N ILE A 22 3.76 -11.21 -5.62
CA ILE A 22 4.21 -11.53 -6.99
C ILE A 22 3.07 -11.28 -8.00
N GLY A 23 1.85 -11.68 -7.66
CA GLY A 23 0.66 -11.45 -8.49
C GLY A 23 0.43 -9.97 -8.80
N THR A 24 0.58 -9.07 -7.81
CA THR A 24 0.44 -7.63 -8.04
C THR A 24 1.47 -7.07 -9.02
N ILE A 25 2.72 -7.54 -8.96
CA ILE A 25 3.78 -7.15 -9.90
C ILE A 25 3.48 -7.67 -11.31
N VAL A 26 3.05 -8.93 -11.43
CA VAL A 26 2.68 -9.53 -12.72
C VAL A 26 1.51 -8.79 -13.37
N MET A 27 0.48 -8.45 -12.58
CA MET A 27 -0.66 -7.66 -13.05
C MET A 27 -0.20 -6.28 -13.52
N LEU A 28 0.66 -5.60 -12.75
CA LEU A 28 1.19 -4.30 -13.13
C LEU A 28 1.95 -4.35 -14.47
N ILE A 29 2.85 -5.32 -14.65
CA ILE A 29 3.60 -5.51 -15.89
C ILE A 29 2.65 -5.79 -17.05
N SER A 30 1.63 -6.62 -16.84
CA SER A 30 0.62 -6.92 -17.85
C SER A 30 -0.16 -5.67 -18.27
N SER A 31 -0.60 -4.83 -17.31
CA SER A 31 -1.30 -3.58 -17.60
C SER A 31 -0.44 -2.58 -18.37
N VAL A 32 0.84 -2.44 -18.00
CA VAL A 32 1.81 -1.58 -18.72
C VAL A 32 2.01 -2.08 -20.15
N LEU A 33 2.23 -3.39 -20.34
CA LEU A 33 2.40 -3.98 -21.67
C LEU A 33 1.15 -3.82 -22.53
N MET A 34 -0.05 -4.04 -21.98
CA MET A 34 -1.30 -3.84 -22.70
C MET A 34 -1.48 -2.38 -23.15
N LYS A 35 -1.13 -1.41 -22.29
CA LYS A 35 -1.23 0.02 -22.64
C LYS A 35 -0.20 0.44 -23.69
N LEU A 36 0.99 -0.17 -23.69
CA LEU A 36 2.02 0.09 -24.71
C LEU A 36 1.69 -0.55 -26.06
N LEU A 37 1.16 -1.78 -26.06
CA LEU A 37 0.88 -2.54 -27.28
C LEU A 37 -0.46 -2.19 -27.92
N ASN A 38 -1.43 -1.75 -27.12
CA ASN A 38 -2.78 -1.45 -27.60
C ASN A 38 -3.08 0.04 -27.39
N LYS A 39 -3.41 0.75 -28.47
CA LYS A 39 -3.85 2.16 -28.40
C LYS A 39 -5.22 2.32 -27.70
N ASN A 40 -5.88 1.20 -27.37
CA ASN A 40 -7.14 1.16 -26.65
C ASN A 40 -6.99 1.64 -25.20
N ASN A 41 -8.07 2.17 -24.67
CA ASN A 41 -8.18 2.60 -23.28
C ASN A 41 -8.08 1.36 -22.37
N VAL A 42 -6.92 1.12 -21.77
CA VAL A 42 -6.82 0.22 -20.62
C VAL A 42 -7.48 0.95 -19.46
N SER A 43 -8.64 0.47 -19.02
CA SER A 43 -9.24 0.92 -17.77
C SER A 43 -8.40 0.39 -16.62
N ILE A 44 -7.41 1.18 -16.22
CA ILE A 44 -6.79 1.01 -14.93
C ILE A 44 -7.79 1.60 -13.96
N ASN A 45 -8.65 0.74 -13.41
CA ASN A 45 -9.38 1.09 -12.22
C ASN A 45 -8.32 1.33 -11.15
N MET A 46 -7.87 2.58 -10.97
CA MET A 46 -7.51 3.01 -9.62
C MET A 46 -8.72 2.60 -8.80
N VAL A 47 -8.49 1.75 -7.79
CA VAL A 47 -9.50 1.44 -6.78
C VAL A 47 -10.17 2.76 -6.50
N ASN A 48 -11.46 2.90 -6.83
CA ASN A 48 -12.22 4.13 -6.65
C ASN A 48 -11.90 4.59 -5.23
N GLU A 49 -11.03 5.57 -5.07
CA GLU A 49 -10.59 5.95 -3.73
C GLU A 49 -11.81 6.39 -2.94
N ASN A 50 -12.82 6.91 -3.65
CA ASN A 50 -14.16 7.25 -3.20
C ASN A 50 -14.93 6.12 -2.51
N GLU A 51 -14.66 4.83 -2.77
CA GLU A 51 -15.39 3.72 -2.12
C GLU A 51 -14.87 3.38 -0.71
N TYR A 52 -13.63 3.76 -0.39
CA TYR A 52 -13.00 3.52 0.91
C TYR A 52 -12.50 4.79 1.61
N THR A 53 -12.89 5.95 1.07
CA THR A 53 -12.61 7.27 1.61
C THR A 53 -13.78 7.72 2.46
N PHE A 54 -13.53 7.98 3.75
CA PHE A 54 -14.58 8.41 4.67
C PHE A 54 -14.74 9.94 4.72
N LEU A 55 -13.70 10.68 4.30
CA LEU A 55 -13.75 12.14 4.12
C LEU A 55 -13.06 12.49 2.81
N ASN A 56 -13.78 13.12 1.87
CA ASN A 56 -13.24 13.52 0.58
C ASN A 56 -13.45 15.02 0.34
N PHE A 57 -12.42 15.72 -0.11
CA PHE A 57 -12.47 17.09 -0.56
C PHE A 57 -12.06 17.13 -2.02
N GLN A 58 -12.99 17.52 -2.90
CA GLN A 58 -12.73 17.62 -4.33
C GLN A 58 -13.14 19.00 -4.85
N THR A 59 -12.31 19.56 -5.72
CA THR A 59 -12.63 20.74 -6.51
C THR A 59 -12.01 20.59 -7.90
N GLU A 60 -12.78 20.95 -8.92
CA GLU A 60 -12.38 20.82 -10.31
C GLU A 60 -12.84 22.03 -11.13
N PHE A 61 -12.03 22.39 -12.12
CA PHE A 61 -12.37 23.33 -13.17
C PHE A 61 -11.80 22.79 -14.48
N ILE A 62 -12.68 22.54 -15.44
CA ILE A 62 -12.33 22.01 -16.75
C ILE A 62 -12.63 23.09 -17.80
N PRO A 63 -11.62 23.65 -18.48
CA PRO A 63 -11.83 24.59 -19.57
C PRO A 63 -12.42 23.85 -20.79
N GLY A 64 -13.44 24.44 -21.41
CA GLY A 64 -14.32 23.79 -22.39
C GLY A 64 -13.78 23.58 -23.80
N SER A 65 -12.48 23.31 -24.00
CA SER A 65 -11.91 23.07 -25.33
C SER A 65 -10.86 21.96 -25.31
N ASP A 66 -11.07 20.91 -26.13
CA ASP A 66 -10.17 19.78 -26.44
C ASP A 66 -10.12 18.59 -25.45
N THR A 67 -11.27 17.95 -25.19
CA THR A 67 -11.37 16.78 -24.29
C THR A 67 -10.53 15.56 -24.71
N GLU A 68 -10.45 15.23 -26.01
CA GLU A 68 -9.81 13.97 -26.46
C GLU A 68 -8.28 13.91 -26.21
N GLN A 69 -7.57 15.04 -26.28
CA GLN A 69 -6.13 15.09 -26.01
C GLN A 69 -5.84 14.99 -24.50
N TYR A 70 -6.72 15.56 -23.68
CA TYR A 70 -6.61 15.49 -22.22
C TYR A 70 -6.91 14.09 -21.70
N ASP A 71 -7.88 13.39 -22.30
CA ASP A 71 -8.20 12.00 -21.94
C ASP A 71 -6.99 11.07 -22.09
N GLN A 72 -6.19 11.22 -23.16
CA GLN A 72 -4.98 10.41 -23.34
C GLN A 72 -3.90 10.74 -22.32
N THR A 73 -3.77 12.02 -21.98
CA THR A 73 -2.76 12.51 -21.04
C THR A 73 -3.09 12.08 -19.61
N GLU A 74 -4.36 12.16 -19.23
CA GLU A 74 -4.89 11.66 -17.95
C GLU A 74 -4.59 10.17 -17.77
N GLN A 75 -4.80 9.35 -18.81
CA GLN A 75 -4.50 7.91 -18.74
C GLN A 75 -3.00 7.62 -18.49
N TRP A 76 -2.09 8.44 -19.01
CA TRP A 76 -0.66 8.30 -18.72
C TRP A 76 -0.31 8.70 -17.29
N ILE A 77 -0.96 9.76 -16.77
CA ILE A 77 -0.83 10.18 -15.37
C ILE A 77 -1.32 9.04 -14.44
N LEU A 78 -2.50 8.49 -14.72
CA LEU A 78 -3.08 7.37 -13.97
C LEU A 78 -2.19 6.12 -14.02
N LEU A 79 -1.61 5.79 -15.18
CA LEU A 79 -0.66 4.68 -15.29
C LEU A 79 0.58 4.90 -14.40
N GLY A 80 1.16 6.10 -14.42
CA GLY A 80 2.32 6.43 -13.59
C GLY A 80 2.03 6.27 -12.09
N ILE A 81 0.87 6.75 -11.66
CA ILE A 81 0.42 6.63 -10.26
C ILE A 81 0.11 5.18 -9.90
N ALA A 82 -0.51 4.42 -10.80
CA ALA A 82 -0.75 3.00 -10.61
C ALA A 82 0.56 2.23 -10.42
N ILE A 83 1.58 2.48 -11.26
CA ILE A 83 2.92 1.87 -11.10
C ILE A 83 3.48 2.13 -9.70
N PHE A 84 3.40 3.38 -9.25
CA PHE A 84 3.85 3.75 -7.91
C PHE A 84 3.07 3.03 -6.80
N SER A 85 1.74 3.08 -6.84
CA SER A 85 0.86 2.47 -5.84
C SER A 85 0.99 0.95 -5.77
N PHE A 86 0.94 0.26 -6.92
CA PHE A 86 1.09 -1.20 -6.98
C PHE A 86 2.48 -1.66 -6.52
N THR A 87 3.52 -0.87 -6.78
CA THR A 87 4.88 -1.15 -6.29
C THR A 87 4.93 -1.11 -4.76
N ILE A 88 4.36 -0.08 -4.15
CA ILE A 88 4.29 0.02 -2.67
C ILE A 88 3.46 -1.13 -2.10
N LEU A 89 2.31 -1.45 -2.71
CA LEU A 89 1.47 -2.57 -2.29
C LEU A 89 2.23 -3.91 -2.34
N ALA A 90 2.99 -4.14 -3.41
CA ALA A 90 3.81 -5.35 -3.53
C ALA A 90 4.86 -5.45 -2.41
N ILE A 91 5.51 -4.33 -2.07
CA ILE A 91 6.48 -4.23 -0.97
C ILE A 91 5.80 -4.49 0.38
N LEU A 92 4.63 -3.90 0.62
CA LEU A 92 3.83 -4.11 1.84
C LEU A 92 3.48 -5.59 2.04
N LEU A 93 2.94 -6.23 0.99
CA LEU A 93 2.60 -7.65 1.02
C LEU A 93 3.84 -8.54 1.24
N TRP A 94 4.95 -8.20 0.60
CA TRP A 94 6.21 -8.92 0.78
C TRP A 94 6.73 -8.80 2.21
N MET A 95 6.76 -7.59 2.77
CA MET A 95 7.16 -7.35 4.15
C MET A 95 6.29 -8.10 5.15
N ALA A 96 4.96 -8.02 4.99
CA ALA A 96 4.03 -8.79 5.82
C ALA A 96 4.30 -10.30 5.73
N SER A 97 4.59 -10.81 4.52
CA SER A 97 4.95 -12.22 4.34
C SER A 97 6.18 -12.62 5.15
N MET A 98 7.18 -11.73 5.26
CA MET A 98 8.42 -12.01 6.00
C MET A 98 8.16 -12.13 7.51
N ILE A 99 7.27 -11.30 8.06
CA ILE A 99 6.84 -11.41 9.46
C ILE A 99 6.28 -12.81 9.74
N PHE A 100 5.39 -13.29 8.86
CA PHE A 100 4.78 -14.61 9.03
C PHE A 100 5.75 -15.77 8.78
N LYS A 101 6.76 -15.58 7.94
CA LYS A 101 7.83 -16.56 7.75
C LYS A 101 8.62 -16.76 9.05
N ASP A 102 8.99 -15.66 9.69
CA ASP A 102 9.83 -15.71 10.88
C ASP A 102 9.04 -16.25 12.08
N LEU A 103 7.76 -15.87 12.20
CA LEU A 103 6.82 -16.48 13.14
C LEU A 103 6.65 -17.99 12.91
N ALA A 104 6.67 -18.47 11.67
CA ALA A 104 6.56 -19.90 11.38
C ALA A 104 7.80 -20.71 11.80
N THR A 105 8.98 -20.09 11.80
CA THR A 105 10.27 -20.76 12.08
C THR A 105 10.58 -20.77 13.58
N ASN A 106 10.77 -19.60 14.18
CA ASN A 106 11.25 -19.47 15.56
C ASN A 106 10.18 -18.97 16.55
N PHE A 107 9.03 -18.49 16.03
CA PHE A 107 7.92 -17.93 16.81
C PHE A 107 8.39 -16.91 17.87
N GLU A 108 9.08 -15.86 17.43
CA GLU A 108 9.52 -14.73 18.25
C GLU A 108 8.77 -13.45 17.85
N PRO A 109 7.52 -13.25 18.32
CA PRO A 109 6.68 -12.13 17.89
C PRO A 109 7.19 -10.75 18.36
N PHE A 110 8.02 -10.71 19.39
CA PHE A 110 8.58 -9.49 19.98
C PHE A 110 10.06 -9.27 19.63
N SER A 111 10.55 -9.86 18.54
CA SER A 111 11.91 -9.58 18.09
C SER A 111 12.03 -8.16 17.52
N GLU A 112 13.20 -7.55 17.70
CA GLU A 112 13.53 -6.22 17.15
C GLU A 112 13.34 -6.17 15.63
N ILE A 113 13.62 -7.28 14.93
CA ILE A 113 13.45 -7.39 13.49
C ILE A 113 11.97 -7.23 13.11
N GLU A 114 11.05 -7.87 13.83
CA GLU A 114 9.62 -7.76 13.56
C GLU A 114 9.07 -6.37 13.90
N ILE A 115 9.54 -5.76 14.99
CA ILE A 115 9.17 -4.39 15.35
C ILE A 115 9.60 -3.41 14.25
N ILE A 116 10.83 -3.53 13.73
CA ILE A 116 11.32 -2.69 12.64
C ILE A 116 10.49 -2.89 11.36
N ARG A 117 10.11 -4.13 11.03
CA ARG A 117 9.25 -4.41 9.87
C ARG A 117 7.86 -3.82 10.05
N LEU A 118 7.25 -3.94 11.23
CA LEU A 118 5.93 -3.36 11.52
C LEU A 118 5.97 -1.82 11.43
N ARG A 119 7.04 -1.20 11.93
CA ARG A 119 7.28 0.24 11.78
C ARG A 119 7.37 0.66 10.31
N ARG A 120 8.12 -0.08 9.50
CA ARG A 120 8.22 0.20 8.06
C ARG A 120 6.90 -0.01 7.33
N ILE A 121 6.11 -1.03 7.71
CA ILE A 121 4.75 -1.24 7.17
C ILE A 121 3.86 -0.04 7.46
N SER A 122 3.84 0.49 8.70
CA SER A 122 3.04 1.69 9.02
C SER A 122 3.46 2.92 8.22
N GLN A 123 4.77 3.16 8.09
CA GLN A 123 5.31 4.26 7.28
C GLN A 123 4.94 4.12 5.80
N LEU A 124 5.07 2.93 5.23
CA LEU A 124 4.71 2.65 3.84
C LEU A 124 3.20 2.76 3.60
N LEU A 125 2.36 2.33 4.54
CA LEU A 125 0.91 2.52 4.47
C LEU A 125 0.52 3.99 4.47
N LEU A 126 1.22 4.82 5.26
CA LEU A 126 1.01 6.27 5.27
C LEU A 126 1.37 6.89 3.91
N ILE A 127 2.51 6.51 3.35
CA ILE A 127 2.93 6.94 2.00
C ILE A 127 1.92 6.49 0.96
N TYR A 128 1.51 5.22 1.00
CA TYR A 128 0.52 4.64 0.10
C TYR A 128 -0.84 5.35 0.17
N SER A 129 -1.23 5.82 1.36
CA SER A 129 -2.49 6.51 1.58
C SER A 129 -2.52 7.93 1.01
N LEU A 130 -1.44 8.69 1.17
CA LEU A 130 -1.43 10.13 0.89
C LEU A 130 -0.79 10.49 -0.46
N VAL A 131 0.33 9.84 -0.80
CA VAL A 131 1.17 10.27 -1.93
C VAL A 131 0.46 10.09 -3.29
N PRO A 132 -0.24 8.98 -3.59
CA PRO A 132 -0.91 8.82 -4.87
C PRO A 132 -1.94 9.92 -5.17
N GLN A 133 -2.74 10.32 -4.18
CA GLN A 133 -3.77 11.37 -4.31
C GLN A 133 -3.19 12.75 -4.53
N ILE A 134 -2.17 13.09 -3.73
CA ILE A 134 -1.47 14.38 -3.86
C ILE A 134 -0.77 14.44 -5.22
N LEU A 135 -0.09 13.36 -5.61
CA LEU A 135 0.59 13.27 -6.89
C LEU A 135 -0.38 13.37 -8.06
N TYR A 136 -1.55 12.72 -7.99
CA TYR A 136 -2.59 12.84 -9.00
C TYR A 136 -3.04 14.29 -9.18
N SER A 137 -3.43 14.94 -8.08
CA SER A 137 -3.92 16.32 -8.11
C SER A 137 -2.88 17.30 -8.67
N ILE A 138 -1.61 17.14 -8.27
CA ILE A 138 -0.50 17.96 -8.77
C ILE A 138 -0.26 17.73 -10.26
N LEU A 139 -0.13 16.46 -10.68
CA LEU A 139 0.14 16.13 -12.09
C LEU A 139 -1.00 16.56 -13.01
N HIS A 140 -2.25 16.33 -12.59
CA HIS A 140 -3.41 16.75 -13.36
C HIS A 140 -3.43 18.28 -13.51
N THR A 141 -3.23 19.04 -12.42
CA THR A 141 -3.27 20.51 -12.47
C THR A 141 -2.12 21.13 -13.28
N ILE A 142 -0.94 20.50 -13.31
CA ILE A 142 0.22 21.01 -14.06
C ILE A 142 0.11 20.68 -15.56
N ILE A 143 -0.41 19.51 -15.92
CA ILE A 143 -0.32 18.97 -17.29
C ILE A 143 -1.62 19.22 -18.07
N ILE A 144 -2.77 19.10 -17.42
CA ILE A 144 -4.08 19.27 -18.06
C ILE A 144 -4.57 20.68 -17.72
N PRO A 145 -4.93 21.50 -18.73
CA PRO A 145 -5.43 22.83 -18.47
C PRO A 145 -6.72 22.77 -17.66
N GLY A 146 -6.82 23.69 -16.70
CA GLY A 146 -7.80 23.62 -15.64
C GLY A 146 -7.14 23.39 -14.29
N TYR A 147 -7.93 23.00 -13.29
CA TYR A 147 -7.39 22.46 -12.04
C TYR A 147 -8.23 21.28 -11.61
N TYR A 148 -7.57 20.30 -11.01
CA TYR A 148 -8.23 19.19 -10.32
C TYR A 148 -7.48 18.95 -9.01
N PHE A 149 -8.19 19.11 -7.92
CA PHE A 149 -7.68 18.80 -6.60
C PHE A 149 -8.65 17.87 -5.89
N SER A 150 -8.17 16.69 -5.53
CA SER A 150 -8.89 15.72 -4.73
C SER A 150 -7.99 15.24 -3.59
N PHE A 151 -8.52 15.30 -2.38
CA PHE A 151 -7.85 14.83 -1.18
C PHE A 151 -8.83 14.09 -0.27
N GLY A 152 -8.53 12.82 -0.06
CA GLY A 152 -9.36 11.90 0.69
C GLY A 152 -8.61 11.25 1.85
N LEU A 153 -9.26 11.19 3.01
CA LEU A 153 -8.81 10.32 4.10
C LEU A 153 -9.43 8.94 3.91
N ASN A 154 -8.58 7.96 3.60
CA ASN A 154 -8.97 6.58 3.32
C ASN A 154 -8.65 5.63 4.47
N MET A 155 -9.25 4.43 4.43
CA MET A 155 -8.98 3.38 5.43
C MET A 155 -7.50 3.02 5.56
N SER A 156 -6.71 3.17 4.50
CA SER A 156 -5.26 2.95 4.53
C SER A 156 -4.55 3.89 5.51
N LEU A 157 -5.00 5.15 5.65
CA LEU A 157 -4.47 6.08 6.66
C LEU A 157 -4.75 5.58 8.08
N LEU A 158 -5.99 5.15 8.33
CA LEU A 158 -6.37 4.59 9.63
C LEU A 158 -5.54 3.35 9.95
N PHE A 159 -5.35 2.45 9.00
CA PHE A 159 -4.46 1.30 9.19
C PHE A 159 -3.03 1.73 9.45
N ALA A 160 -2.50 2.73 8.75
CA ALA A 160 -1.15 3.24 9.02
C ALA A 160 -0.99 3.68 10.48
N ILE A 161 -1.96 4.43 11.01
CA ILE A 161 -1.98 4.87 12.42
C ILE A 161 -2.09 3.68 13.37
N ILE A 162 -3.00 2.74 13.10
CA ILE A 162 -3.17 1.52 13.92
C ILE A 162 -1.88 0.71 13.96
N PHE A 163 -1.25 0.47 12.82
CA PHE A 163 0.02 -0.27 12.74
C PHE A 163 1.16 0.46 13.44
N TYR A 164 1.17 1.79 13.41
CA TYR A 164 2.12 2.59 14.18
C TYR A 164 1.93 2.39 15.69
N CYS A 165 0.69 2.47 16.18
CA CYS A 165 0.37 2.19 17.58
C CYS A 165 0.73 0.76 17.98
N LEU A 166 0.41 -0.23 17.14
CA LEU A 166 0.79 -1.63 17.38
C LEU A 166 2.30 -1.81 17.45
N THR A 167 3.06 -1.09 16.63
CA THR A 167 4.54 -1.11 16.70
C THR A 167 5.04 -0.66 18.05
N GLU A 168 4.47 0.41 18.62
CA GLU A 168 4.87 0.91 19.94
C GLU A 168 4.47 -0.06 21.06
N ILE A 169 3.30 -0.72 20.95
CA ILE A 169 2.87 -1.77 21.89
C ILE A 169 3.83 -2.97 21.83
N PHE A 170 4.22 -3.42 20.64
CA PHE A 170 5.15 -4.53 20.47
C PHE A 170 6.55 -4.18 21.00
N ARG A 171 7.01 -2.94 20.80
CA ARG A 171 8.28 -2.47 21.37
C ARG A 171 8.26 -2.48 22.89
N TYR A 172 7.16 -2.01 23.48
CA TYR A 172 6.99 -2.05 24.93
C TYR A 172 6.92 -3.50 25.45
N GLY A 173 6.24 -4.39 24.72
CA GLY A 173 6.22 -5.83 25.03
C GLY A 173 7.61 -6.47 25.00
N ALA A 174 8.42 -6.15 23.99
CA ALA A 174 9.81 -6.61 23.91
C ALA A 174 10.67 -6.10 25.07
N PHE A 175 10.49 -4.83 25.45
CA PHE A 175 11.15 -4.24 26.60
C PHE A 175 10.82 -4.97 27.91
N LEU A 176 9.54 -5.23 28.17
CA LEU A 176 9.10 -5.98 29.35
C LEU A 176 9.62 -7.42 29.37
N GLN A 177 9.65 -8.09 28.21
CA GLN A 177 10.18 -9.44 28.10
C GLN A 177 11.67 -9.47 28.47
N LYS A 178 12.44 -8.47 28.03
CA LYS A 178 13.86 -8.33 28.37
C LYS A 178 14.09 -8.11 29.87
N GLU A 179 13.31 -7.24 30.52
CA GLU A 179 13.43 -7.02 31.97
C GLU A 179 13.08 -8.28 32.78
N SER A 180 12.09 -9.07 32.33
CA SER A 180 11.75 -10.34 32.97
C SER A 180 12.85 -11.38 32.82
N ASP A 181 13.53 -11.43 31.67
CA ASP A 181 14.60 -12.40 31.42
C ASP A 181 15.90 -12.04 32.17
N GLU A 182 16.15 -10.75 32.43
CA GLU A 182 17.33 -10.25 33.18
C GLU A 182 17.17 -10.32 34.72
N THR A 183 15.96 -10.55 35.22
CA THR A 183 15.65 -10.63 36.66
C THR A 183 15.58 -12.07 37.22
N LEU A 184 15.80 -13.07 36.36
CA LEU A 184 15.93 -14.50 36.70
C LEU A 184 17.39 -14.93 36.81
#